data_AF-A0A3P7ZJB4-F1
#
_entry.id   AF-A0A3P7ZJB4-F1
#
_cell.length_a   1.000
_cell.length_b   1.000
_cell.length_c   1.000
_cell.angle_alpha   90.00
_cell.angle_beta   90.00
_cell.angle_gamma   90.00
#
_symmetry.space_group_name_H-M   'P 1'
#
loop_
_entity.id
_entity.type
_entity.pdbx_description
1 polymer ?
#
loop_
_entity_poly.entity_id
_entity_poly.type
_entity_poly.pdbx_seq_one_letter_code
_entity_poly.pdbx_strand_id
1 'polypeptide(L)'
;MFQFYAPWCAHCKRLLPIWEHLGHAVSDKNLPVRVAKMDCTRFTGACNKLSISGYPTILFFRQGRRIEYNGERTKEALFNFIVKSAAPIVEKVNAARINDVDSRNDPAFVIIGDEKDDMHTEFEAIADSLFSKVELHFCVLPNTLASSTLQLSEGLRKWIMAERWPVMPRASGSNLADIASSGKLTVLVICTEVGLNILALIKARGAAEDLRESEYLWSRFQFAWMDGPDVATSIVMGNMELHLGMLVLNYSTYEYYLNDDEPEKVTRKSIVSWLNNLADGIEKGTASAHGGRSLPVRIRRIFYEVYSNVTQMFATQPLLSSVLFGMPIAFLSIIFESLAVQCSLSFETVRRDGTHQGRLVCA
;
A
#
# COMPACT_ATOMS: atom_id res chain seq x y z
N MET A 1 -22.98 -1.35 -0.54
CA MET A 1 -21.66 -1.51 -1.18
C MET A 1 -21.85 -2.07 -2.58
N PHE A 2 -21.20 -1.48 -3.59
CA PHE A 2 -21.31 -1.85 -5.00
C PHE A 2 -19.94 -2.23 -5.58
N GLN A 3 -19.90 -3.33 -6.34
CA GLN A 3 -18.80 -3.65 -7.25
C GLN A 3 -19.19 -3.24 -8.67
N PHE A 4 -18.48 -2.29 -9.25
CA PHE A 4 -18.58 -1.92 -10.65
C PHE A 4 -17.60 -2.77 -11.45
N TYR A 5 -18.11 -3.52 -12.43
CA TYR A 5 -17.31 -4.52 -13.16
C TYR A 5 -17.59 -4.50 -14.67
N ALA A 6 -16.69 -5.15 -15.41
CA ALA A 6 -16.89 -5.51 -16.81
C ALA A 6 -16.68 -7.02 -16.98
N PRO A 7 -17.47 -7.70 -17.82
CA PRO A 7 -17.46 -9.16 -17.96
C PRO A 7 -16.15 -9.71 -18.52
N TRP A 8 -15.38 -8.91 -19.26
CA TRP A 8 -14.08 -9.29 -19.82
C TRP A 8 -12.90 -9.03 -18.87
N CYS A 9 -13.09 -8.33 -17.75
CA CYS A 9 -11.99 -8.00 -16.84
C CYS A 9 -11.57 -9.20 -15.98
N ALA A 10 -10.32 -9.64 -16.12
CA ALA A 10 -9.76 -10.76 -15.37
C ALA A 10 -9.77 -10.55 -13.84
N HIS A 11 -9.47 -9.34 -13.36
CA HIS A 11 -9.55 -9.01 -11.93
C HIS A 11 -10.99 -9.08 -11.40
N CYS A 12 -11.98 -8.68 -12.20
CA CYS A 12 -13.38 -8.79 -11.83
C CYS A 12 -13.82 -10.25 -11.70
N LYS A 13 -13.42 -11.11 -12.64
CA LYS A 13 -13.70 -12.55 -12.60
C LYS A 13 -13.11 -13.21 -11.36
N ARG A 14 -11.87 -12.85 -10.99
CA ARG A 14 -11.23 -13.35 -9.74
C ARG A 14 -11.94 -12.90 -8.47
N LEU A 15 -12.45 -11.67 -8.44
CA LEU A 15 -13.17 -11.12 -7.29
C LEU A 15 -14.60 -11.67 -7.13
N LEU A 16 -15.22 -12.13 -8.22
CA LEU A 16 -16.61 -12.56 -8.22
C LEU A 16 -16.98 -13.61 -7.14
N PRO A 17 -16.26 -14.74 -6.97
CA PRO A 17 -16.60 -15.71 -5.93
C PRO A 17 -16.46 -15.13 -4.52
N ILE A 18 -15.45 -14.28 -4.29
CA ILE A 18 -15.25 -13.58 -3.02
C ILE A 18 -16.41 -12.62 -2.75
N TRP A 19 -16.88 -11.91 -3.78
CA TRP A 19 -17.99 -10.96 -3.69
C TRP A 19 -19.32 -11.63 -3.36
N GLU A 20 -19.57 -12.81 -3.91
CA GLU A 20 -20.78 -13.60 -3.62
C GLU A 20 -20.74 -14.12 -2.17
N HIS A 21 -19.61 -14.66 -1.72
CA HIS A 21 -19.43 -15.06 -0.32
C HIS A 21 -19.55 -13.88 0.67
N LEU A 22 -19.11 -12.69 0.28
CA LEU A 22 -19.31 -11.47 1.06
C LEU A 22 -20.79 -11.14 1.20
N GLY A 23 -21.56 -11.22 0.11
CA GLY A 23 -23.01 -11.01 0.13
C GLY A 23 -23.73 -11.95 1.10
N HIS A 24 -23.38 -13.23 1.10
CA HIS A 24 -23.89 -14.21 2.06
C HIS A 24 -23.51 -13.86 3.49
N ALA A 25 -22.23 -13.58 3.77
CA ALA A 25 -21.76 -13.25 5.12
C ALA A 25 -22.45 -12.00 5.71
N VAL A 26 -22.71 -10.98 4.88
CA VAL A 26 -23.43 -9.77 5.27
C VAL A 26 -24.90 -10.07 5.60
N SER A 27 -25.54 -10.93 4.81
CA SER A 27 -26.91 -11.39 5.05
C SER A 27 -27.02 -12.22 6.32
N ASP A 28 -26.13 -13.18 6.53
CA ASP A 28 -26.12 -14.08 7.70
C ASP A 28 -25.95 -13.30 9.01
N LYS A 29 -25.19 -12.21 8.98
CA LYS A 29 -24.95 -11.33 10.12
C LYS A 29 -26.03 -10.26 10.31
N ASN A 30 -27.08 -10.24 9.47
CA ASN A 30 -28.16 -9.26 9.49
C ASN A 30 -27.67 -7.80 9.54
N LEU A 31 -26.58 -7.50 8.84
CA LEU A 31 -26.06 -6.13 8.79
C LEU A 31 -26.99 -5.25 7.93
N PRO A 32 -27.18 -3.97 8.28
CA PRO A 32 -28.03 -3.03 7.53
C PRO A 32 -27.36 -2.53 6.23
N VAL A 33 -26.60 -3.40 5.56
CA VAL A 33 -25.83 -3.08 4.35
C VAL A 33 -26.23 -4.04 3.24
N ARG A 34 -26.49 -3.50 2.06
CA ARG A 34 -26.72 -4.30 0.84
C ARG A 34 -25.43 -4.37 0.03
N VAL A 35 -25.09 -5.57 -0.43
CA VAL A 35 -23.98 -5.83 -1.35
C VAL A 35 -24.55 -6.06 -2.75
N ALA A 36 -24.04 -5.35 -3.75
CA ALA A 36 -24.53 -5.42 -5.13
C ALA A 36 -23.37 -5.38 -6.13
N LYS A 37 -23.62 -5.84 -7.36
CA LYS A 37 -22.69 -5.72 -8.49
C LYS A 37 -23.39 -5.06 -9.68
N MET A 38 -22.68 -4.22 -10.42
CA MET A 38 -23.19 -3.51 -11.59
C MET A 38 -22.27 -3.72 -12.79
N ASP A 39 -22.85 -4.19 -13.88
CA ASP A 39 -22.16 -4.36 -15.17
C ASP A 39 -22.11 -3.01 -15.90
N CYS A 40 -20.94 -2.40 -15.91
CA CYS A 40 -20.73 -1.11 -16.56
C CYS A 40 -20.70 -1.18 -18.09
N THR A 41 -20.65 -2.38 -18.69
CA THR A 41 -20.81 -2.53 -20.14
C THR A 41 -22.26 -2.45 -20.57
N ARG A 42 -23.20 -2.78 -19.68
CA ARG A 42 -24.64 -2.67 -19.91
C ARG A 42 -25.20 -1.34 -19.40
N PHE A 43 -24.71 -0.86 -18.25
CA PHE A 43 -25.20 0.35 -17.59
C PHE A 43 -24.18 1.50 -17.67
N THR A 44 -23.68 1.78 -18.86
CA THR A 44 -22.64 2.79 -19.12
C THR A 44 -23.00 4.17 -18.58
N GLY A 45 -24.22 4.64 -18.78
CA GLY A 45 -24.68 5.94 -18.29
C GLY A 45 -24.62 6.09 -16.77
N ALA A 46 -24.91 5.03 -16.02
CA ALA A 46 -24.82 5.03 -14.55
C ALA A 46 -23.36 5.06 -14.08
N CYS A 47 -22.50 4.24 -14.70
CA CYS A 47 -21.08 4.18 -14.36
C CYS A 47 -20.35 5.49 -14.72
N ASN A 48 -20.69 6.12 -15.85
CA ASN A 48 -20.14 7.42 -16.24
C ASN A 48 -20.53 8.52 -15.25
N LYS A 49 -21.79 8.57 -14.80
CA LYS A 49 -22.26 9.51 -13.78
C LYS A 49 -21.53 9.34 -12.44
N LEU A 50 -21.11 8.12 -12.12
CA LEU A 50 -20.34 7.81 -10.92
C LEU A 50 -18.83 7.96 -11.12
N SER A 51 -18.38 8.38 -12.30
CA SER A 51 -16.96 8.56 -12.66
C SER A 51 -16.13 7.28 -12.54
N ILE A 52 -16.71 6.13 -12.88
CA ILE A 52 -16.00 4.85 -12.88
C ILE A 52 -15.07 4.79 -14.10
N SER A 53 -13.76 4.85 -13.87
CA SER A 53 -12.73 4.87 -14.93
C SER A 53 -12.02 3.52 -15.11
N GLY A 54 -12.16 2.59 -14.16
CA GLY A 54 -11.48 1.30 -14.17
C GLY A 54 -12.30 0.20 -13.52
N TYR A 55 -11.87 -1.06 -13.69
CA TYR A 55 -12.58 -2.21 -13.17
C TYR A 55 -11.62 -3.20 -12.49
N PRO A 56 -11.97 -3.77 -11.32
CA PRO A 56 -13.15 -3.46 -10.52
C PRO A 56 -12.97 -2.19 -9.67
N THR A 57 -13.98 -1.33 -9.67
CA THR A 57 -14.11 -0.23 -8.69
C THR A 57 -15.16 -0.62 -7.65
N ILE A 58 -14.84 -0.43 -6.39
CA ILE A 58 -15.69 -0.81 -5.27
C ILE A 58 -16.09 0.46 -4.52
N LEU A 59 -17.39 0.76 -4.48
CA LEU A 59 -17.91 1.93 -3.76
C LEU A 59 -18.83 1.54 -2.61
N PHE A 60 -18.64 2.18 -1.47
CA PHE A 60 -19.56 2.17 -0.35
C PHE A 60 -20.38 3.45 -0.33
N PHE A 61 -21.68 3.32 -0.12
CA PHE A 61 -22.60 4.45 -0.05
C PHE A 61 -23.22 4.50 1.35
N ARG A 62 -23.12 5.65 2.02
CA ARG A 62 -23.72 5.90 3.33
C ARG A 62 -24.16 7.34 3.40
N GLN A 63 -25.44 7.59 3.73
CA GLN A 63 -25.99 8.94 3.93
C GLN A 63 -25.64 9.94 2.81
N GLY A 64 -25.77 9.50 1.55
CA GLY A 64 -25.46 10.32 0.37
C GLY A 64 -23.96 10.48 0.04
N ARG A 65 -23.06 9.96 0.88
CA ARG A 65 -21.61 9.96 0.63
C ARG A 65 -21.17 8.69 -0.08
N ARG A 66 -20.17 8.85 -0.96
CA ARG A 66 -19.47 7.76 -1.63
C ARG A 66 -18.07 7.60 -1.06
N ILE A 67 -17.66 6.37 -0.79
CA ILE A 67 -16.30 6.02 -0.39
C ILE A 67 -15.79 4.95 -1.33
N GLU A 68 -14.63 5.18 -1.90
CA GLU A 68 -13.93 4.17 -2.69
C GLU A 68 -13.12 3.26 -1.79
N TYR A 69 -13.28 1.95 -1.99
CA TYR A 69 -12.51 0.94 -1.29
C TYR A 69 -11.26 0.59 -2.10
N ASN A 70 -10.09 0.93 -1.55
CA ASN A 70 -8.78 0.67 -2.15
C ASN A 70 -7.99 -0.45 -1.45
N GLY A 71 -8.58 -1.11 -0.45
CA GLY A 71 -7.92 -2.16 0.31
C GLY A 71 -7.85 -3.51 -0.40
N GLU A 72 -7.43 -4.52 0.35
CA GLU A 72 -7.33 -5.89 -0.12
C GLU A 72 -8.67 -6.48 -0.54
N ARG A 73 -8.69 -7.20 -1.66
CA ARG A 73 -9.93 -7.77 -2.21
C ARG A 73 -10.20 -9.18 -1.68
N THR A 74 -9.94 -9.42 -0.39
CA THR A 74 -10.26 -10.67 0.33
C THR A 74 -11.63 -10.56 1.01
N LYS A 75 -12.25 -11.70 1.32
CA LYS A 75 -13.57 -11.72 1.98
C LYS A 75 -13.51 -11.01 3.33
N GLU A 76 -12.46 -11.29 4.09
CA GLU A 76 -12.25 -10.80 5.45
C GLU A 76 -12.04 -9.28 5.45
N ALA A 77 -11.18 -8.78 4.57
CA ALA A 77 -10.90 -7.34 4.47
C ALA A 77 -12.14 -6.54 4.02
N LEU A 78 -12.90 -7.07 3.05
CA LEU A 78 -14.15 -6.45 2.61
C LEU A 78 -15.23 -6.50 3.69
N PHE A 79 -15.36 -7.62 4.40
CA PHE A 79 -16.33 -7.79 5.47
C PHE A 79 -16.02 -6.85 6.65
N ASN A 80 -14.76 -6.78 7.09
CA ASN A 80 -14.33 -5.87 8.14
C ASN A 80 -14.59 -4.41 7.76
N PHE A 81 -14.34 -4.05 6.51
CA PHE A 81 -14.67 -2.73 5.99
C PHE A 81 -16.17 -2.43 6.04
N ILE A 82 -17.04 -3.41 5.69
CA ILE A 82 -18.49 -3.26 5.80
C ILE A 82 -18.91 -3.06 7.26
N VAL A 83 -18.41 -3.90 8.17
CA VAL A 83 -18.74 -3.82 9.61
C VAL A 83 -18.36 -2.46 10.15
N LYS A 84 -17.13 -2.02 9.91
CA LYS A 84 -16.63 -0.70 10.33
C LYS A 84 -17.42 0.45 9.70
N SER A 85 -17.70 0.35 8.41
CA SER A 85 -18.45 1.39 7.68
C SER A 85 -19.94 1.42 8.02
N ALA A 86 -20.49 0.35 8.61
CA ALA A 86 -21.86 0.27 9.09
C ALA A 86 -22.01 0.66 10.56
N ALA A 87 -20.91 0.67 11.32
CA ALA A 87 -20.90 1.04 12.72
C ALA A 87 -21.33 2.50 12.94
N PRO A 88 -21.82 2.86 14.14
CA PRO A 88 -21.99 4.25 14.54
C PRO A 88 -20.69 5.04 14.29
N ILE A 89 -20.82 6.29 13.86
CA ILE A 89 -19.66 7.16 13.56
C ILE A 89 -18.81 7.36 14.81
N VAL A 90 -19.49 7.47 15.95
CA VAL A 90 -18.90 7.53 17.28
C VAL A 90 -19.67 6.54 18.15
N GLU A 91 -18.99 5.52 18.70
CA GLU A 91 -19.60 4.62 19.69
C GLU A 91 -19.56 5.28 21.08
N LYS A 92 -20.72 5.42 21.73
CA LYS A 92 -20.80 5.85 23.12
C LYS A 92 -20.38 4.70 24.04
N VAL A 93 -19.35 4.93 24.84
CA VAL A 93 -18.77 3.95 25.77
C VAL A 93 -18.87 4.50 27.20
N ASN A 94 -19.19 3.64 28.17
CA ASN A 94 -19.16 4.02 29.58
C ASN A 94 -17.78 3.68 30.17
N ALA A 95 -17.40 4.31 31.29
CA ALA A 95 -16.11 4.06 31.96
C ALA A 95 -15.79 2.57 32.19
N ALA A 96 -16.79 1.74 32.50
CA ALA A 96 -16.63 0.30 32.69
C ALA A 96 -16.25 -0.47 31.41
N ARG A 97 -16.63 0.04 30.23
CA ARG A 97 -16.36 -0.57 28.92
C ARG A 97 -15.10 -0.01 28.25
N ILE A 98 -14.44 1.00 28.83
CA ILE A 98 -13.16 1.51 28.30
C ILE A 98 -12.09 0.40 28.32
N ASN A 99 -12.06 -0.42 29.38
CA ASN A 99 -11.11 -1.54 29.47
C ASN A 99 -11.34 -2.58 28.36
N ASP A 100 -12.60 -2.78 27.93
CA ASP A 100 -12.92 -3.68 26.81
C ASP A 100 -12.39 -3.12 25.48
N VAL A 101 -12.40 -1.80 25.32
CA VAL A 101 -11.84 -1.12 24.14
C VAL A 101 -10.31 -1.20 24.16
N ASP A 102 -9.68 -0.99 25.32
CA ASP A 102 -8.22 -1.08 25.50
C ASP A 102 -7.67 -2.50 25.27
N SER A 103 -8.48 -3.52 25.53
CA SER A 103 -8.11 -4.92 25.28
C SER A 103 -8.00 -5.30 23.79
N ARG A 104 -8.42 -4.42 22.87
CA ARG A 104 -8.32 -4.64 21.43
C ARG A 104 -6.92 -4.27 20.94
N ASN A 105 -6.36 -5.05 20.01
CA ASN A 105 -5.09 -4.73 19.36
C ASN A 105 -5.16 -3.55 18.37
N ASP A 106 -6.36 -3.01 18.13
CA ASP A 106 -6.61 -1.93 17.19
C ASP A 106 -6.68 -0.59 17.93
N PRO A 107 -6.07 0.48 17.39
CA PRO A 107 -6.07 1.78 18.04
C PRO A 107 -7.48 2.36 18.06
N ALA A 108 -7.93 2.72 19.26
CA ALA A 108 -9.17 3.42 19.50
C ALA A 108 -8.86 4.86 19.95
N PHE A 109 -9.61 5.81 19.43
CA PHE A 109 -9.54 7.20 19.91
C PHE A 109 -10.76 7.47 20.77
N VAL A 110 -10.50 7.94 21.98
CA VAL A 110 -11.53 8.24 22.97
C VAL A 110 -11.48 9.72 23.28
N ILE A 111 -12.60 10.41 23.09
CA ILE A 111 -12.81 11.73 23.69
C ILE A 111 -13.58 11.58 24.98
N ILE A 112 -13.12 12.30 25.99
CA ILE A 112 -13.74 12.42 27.30
C ILE A 112 -14.30 13.83 27.41
N GLY A 113 -15.62 13.96 27.55
CA GLY A 113 -16.27 15.27 27.63
C GLY A 113 -17.78 15.18 27.74
N ASP A 114 -18.44 16.35 27.72
CA ASP A 114 -19.90 16.46 27.60
C ASP A 114 -20.31 16.45 26.11
N GLU A 115 -21.47 15.90 25.79
CA GLU A 115 -22.01 15.85 24.42
C GLU A 115 -22.27 17.24 23.84
N LYS A 116 -22.44 18.24 24.70
CA LYS A 116 -22.68 19.64 24.32
C LYS A 116 -21.40 20.44 24.08
N ASP A 117 -20.23 19.84 24.27
CA ASP A 117 -18.95 20.50 24.08
C ASP A 117 -18.69 20.72 22.57
N ASP A 118 -18.11 21.88 22.23
CA ASP A 118 -17.67 22.19 20.86
C ASP A 118 -16.66 21.13 20.37
N MET A 119 -15.85 20.60 21.30
CA MET A 119 -14.88 19.54 21.05
C MET A 119 -15.53 18.22 20.59
N HIS A 120 -16.72 17.89 21.12
CA HIS A 120 -17.48 16.72 20.71
C HIS A 120 -18.00 16.87 19.28
N THR A 121 -18.56 18.04 18.96
CA THR A 121 -19.07 18.34 17.62
C THR A 121 -17.96 18.30 16.56
N GLU A 122 -16.79 18.83 16.87
CA GLU A 122 -15.63 18.77 15.98
C GLU A 122 -15.12 17.34 15.77
N PHE A 123 -15.05 16.54 16.84
CA PHE A 123 -14.67 15.15 16.74
C PHE A 123 -15.66 14.33 15.93
N GLU A 124 -16.97 14.55 16.09
CA GLU A 124 -17.99 13.93 15.26
C GLU A 124 -17.81 14.29 13.78
N ALA A 125 -17.49 15.54 13.46
CA ALA A 125 -17.22 15.96 12.08
C ALA A 125 -15.97 15.28 11.49
N ILE A 126 -14.89 15.16 12.28
CA ILE A 126 -13.70 14.41 11.86
C ILE A 126 -14.04 12.93 11.72
N ALA A 127 -14.78 12.36 12.65
CA ALA A 127 -15.18 10.97 12.65
C ALA A 127 -16.02 10.61 11.43
N ASP A 128 -16.95 11.48 11.07
CA ASP A 128 -17.77 11.37 9.88
C ASP A 128 -16.96 11.49 8.57
N SER A 129 -15.77 12.08 8.62
CA SER A 129 -14.81 12.07 7.50
C SER A 129 -13.89 10.83 7.48
N LEU A 130 -13.65 10.21 8.64
CA LEU A 130 -12.68 9.13 8.84
C LEU A 130 -13.27 7.76 9.17
N PHE A 131 -14.60 7.62 9.20
CA PHE A 131 -15.28 6.39 9.64
C PHE A 131 -14.86 5.12 8.88
N SER A 132 -14.43 5.25 7.64
CA SER A 132 -13.93 4.12 6.83
C SER A 132 -12.49 3.73 7.15
N LYS A 133 -11.73 4.63 7.79
CA LYS A 133 -10.30 4.48 8.10
C LYS A 133 -10.03 4.23 9.58
N VAL A 134 -10.84 4.77 10.50
CA VAL A 134 -10.58 4.78 11.95
C VAL A 134 -11.81 4.32 12.74
N GLU A 135 -11.60 3.61 13.86
CA GLU A 135 -12.64 3.36 14.86
C GLU A 135 -12.56 4.45 15.94
N LEU A 136 -13.67 5.14 16.17
CA LEU A 136 -13.72 6.32 17.02
C LEU A 136 -14.80 6.12 18.10
N HIS A 137 -14.42 6.39 19.34
CA HIS A 137 -15.24 6.19 20.52
C HIS A 137 -15.37 7.50 21.29
N PHE A 138 -16.49 7.66 21.98
CA PHE A 138 -16.74 8.78 22.89
C PHE A 138 -17.14 8.23 24.24
N CYS A 139 -16.52 8.73 25.30
CA CYS A 139 -16.83 8.34 26.67
C CYS A 139 -17.29 9.54 27.49
N VAL A 140 -18.48 9.45 28.06
CA VAL A 140 -18.96 10.41 29.05
C VAL A 140 -18.45 9.96 30.42
N LEU A 141 -17.51 10.70 31.00
CA LEU A 141 -17.16 10.51 32.42
C LEU A 141 -18.18 11.23 33.31
N PRO A 142 -18.59 10.63 34.45
CA PRO A 142 -19.34 11.36 35.46
C PRO A 142 -18.47 12.49 36.01
N ASN A 143 -18.90 13.73 35.76
CA ASN A 143 -18.38 15.03 36.22
C ASN A 143 -17.29 14.99 37.30
N THR A 144 -16.05 14.69 36.92
CA THR A 144 -14.82 15.14 37.59
C THR A 144 -13.64 14.63 36.77
N LEU A 145 -13.00 15.50 36.01
CA LEU A 145 -11.54 15.65 35.91
C LEU A 145 -11.22 16.69 34.82
N ALA A 146 -10.17 17.46 35.10
CA ALA A 146 -9.86 18.78 34.59
C ALA A 146 -9.86 18.94 33.05
N SER A 147 -10.35 20.11 32.66
CA SER A 147 -10.24 20.72 31.33
C SER A 147 -8.77 20.95 30.95
N SER A 148 -8.32 20.32 29.88
CA SER A 148 -7.19 20.80 29.08
C SER A 148 -7.71 21.19 27.70
N THR A 149 -7.69 22.50 27.43
CA THR A 149 -8.09 23.09 26.16
C THR A 149 -6.92 22.99 25.19
N LEU A 150 -6.99 22.08 24.22
CA LEU A 150 -6.07 22.02 23.10
C LEU A 150 -6.82 22.54 21.86
N GLN A 151 -6.36 23.67 21.30
CA GLN A 151 -6.86 24.19 20.02
C GLN A 151 -6.44 23.22 18.90
N LEU A 152 -7.40 22.52 18.29
CA LEU A 152 -7.11 21.22 17.66
C LEU A 152 -7.61 21.05 16.22
N SER A 153 -8.16 22.05 15.55
CA SER A 153 -8.90 21.78 14.30
C SER A 153 -8.06 21.18 13.16
N GLU A 154 -6.86 21.71 12.88
CA GLU A 154 -5.94 21.06 11.94
C GLU A 154 -5.08 19.96 12.61
N GLY A 155 -4.81 20.10 13.91
CA GLY A 155 -3.93 19.21 14.67
C GLY A 155 -4.54 17.82 14.91
N LEU A 156 -5.83 17.75 15.27
CA LEU A 156 -6.51 16.53 15.69
C LEU A 156 -6.63 15.56 14.53
N ARG A 157 -7.06 16.02 13.37
CA ARG A 157 -7.15 15.18 12.17
C ARG A 157 -5.77 14.64 11.78
N LYS A 158 -4.75 15.49 11.77
CA LYS A 158 -3.37 15.09 11.44
C LYS A 158 -2.84 14.07 12.44
N TRP A 159 -3.08 14.30 13.73
CA TRP A 159 -2.68 13.41 14.81
C TRP A 159 -3.40 12.06 14.73
N ILE A 160 -4.73 12.02 14.58
CA ILE A 160 -5.50 10.78 14.37
C ILE A 160 -4.95 10.02 13.17
N MET A 161 -4.71 10.70 12.04
CA MET A 161 -4.17 10.04 10.85
C MET A 161 -2.76 9.47 11.03
N ALA A 162 -1.94 10.06 11.90
CA ALA A 162 -0.62 9.56 12.25
C ALA A 162 -0.66 8.39 13.22
N GLU A 163 -1.56 8.42 14.20
CA GLU A 163 -1.61 7.48 15.32
C GLU A 163 -2.60 6.32 15.12
N ARG A 164 -3.45 6.35 14.08
CA ARG A 164 -4.49 5.32 13.81
C ARG A 164 -3.97 3.93 13.45
N TRP A 165 -2.67 3.70 13.52
CA TRP A 165 -2.06 2.43 13.13
C TRP A 165 -1.85 1.55 14.37
N PRO A 166 -2.13 0.23 14.27
CA PRO A 166 -1.77 -0.70 15.32
C PRO A 166 -0.25 -0.76 15.48
N VAL A 167 0.23 -1.49 16.50
CA VAL A 167 1.67 -1.60 16.78
C VAL A 167 2.44 -2.03 15.53
N MET A 168 1.88 -2.97 14.78
CA MET A 168 2.47 -3.48 13.55
C MET A 168 1.35 -3.86 12.56
N PRO A 169 0.78 -2.90 11.80
CA PRO A 169 -0.19 -3.17 10.73
C PRO A 169 0.39 -4.07 9.63
N ARG A 170 -0.50 -4.77 8.92
CA ARG A 170 -0.13 -5.40 7.65
C ARG A 170 0.09 -4.33 6.58
N ALA A 171 1.26 -4.30 5.99
CA ALA A 171 1.58 -3.54 4.80
C ALA A 171 1.37 -4.37 3.54
N SER A 172 0.80 -3.73 2.53
CA SER A 172 0.60 -4.22 1.17
C SER A 172 0.89 -3.08 0.19
N GLY A 173 1.00 -3.38 -1.10
CA GLY A 173 1.14 -2.33 -2.12
C GLY A 173 -0.02 -1.32 -2.14
N SER A 174 -1.19 -1.67 -1.59
CA SER A 174 -2.38 -0.82 -1.59
C SER A 174 -2.47 0.19 -0.45
N ASN A 175 -1.89 -0.13 0.71
CA ASN A 175 -2.02 0.68 1.93
C ASN A 175 -0.68 1.25 2.43
N LEU A 176 0.45 0.93 1.78
CA LEU A 176 1.76 1.44 2.18
C LEU A 176 1.84 2.98 2.15
N ALA A 177 1.20 3.60 1.15
CA ALA A 177 1.09 5.06 1.05
C ALA A 177 0.31 5.66 2.24
N ASP A 178 -0.77 5.00 2.65
CA ASP A 178 -1.54 5.39 3.82
C ASP A 178 -0.68 5.25 5.10
N ILE A 179 0.08 4.16 5.27
CA ILE A 179 0.96 3.97 6.44
C ILE A 179 2.01 5.08 6.51
N ALA A 180 2.62 5.39 5.37
CA ALA A 180 3.60 6.47 5.26
C ALA A 180 3.00 7.87 5.44
N SER A 181 1.68 8.05 5.27
CA SER A 181 1.02 9.33 5.54
C SER A 181 1.08 9.75 7.01
N SER A 182 1.50 8.85 7.91
CA SER A 182 1.84 9.18 9.29
C SER A 182 3.01 10.16 9.42
N GLY A 183 3.82 10.31 8.36
CA GLY A 183 5.04 11.11 8.38
C GLY A 183 6.24 10.40 9.03
N LYS A 184 6.04 9.17 9.51
CA LYS A 184 7.08 8.31 10.10
C LYS A 184 7.72 7.44 9.02
N LEU A 185 8.99 7.10 9.21
CA LEU A 185 9.67 6.08 8.42
C LEU A 185 9.04 4.72 8.70
N THR A 186 8.79 3.92 7.65
CA THR A 186 8.10 2.64 7.81
C THR A 186 9.10 1.52 7.99
N VAL A 187 9.12 0.86 9.15
CA VAL A 187 9.89 -0.36 9.38
C VAL A 187 9.10 -1.54 8.83
N LEU A 188 9.52 -2.08 7.70
CA LEU A 188 8.88 -3.19 7.01
C LEU A 188 9.52 -4.51 7.42
N VAL A 189 8.73 -5.40 7.99
CA VAL A 189 9.12 -6.77 8.38
C VAL A 189 8.49 -7.74 7.39
N ILE A 190 9.29 -8.51 6.68
CA ILE A 190 8.86 -9.41 5.61
C ILE A 190 8.70 -10.81 6.19
N CYS A 191 7.49 -11.34 6.14
CA CYS A 191 7.19 -12.70 6.55
C CYS A 191 7.09 -13.58 5.31
N THR A 192 7.93 -14.60 5.20
CA THR A 192 7.74 -15.68 4.21
C THR A 192 7.30 -16.96 4.90
N GLU A 193 6.63 -17.85 4.17
CA GLU A 193 6.01 -19.08 4.68
C GLU A 193 6.98 -20.09 5.33
N VAL A 194 8.29 -19.85 5.25
CA VAL A 194 9.30 -20.73 5.86
C VAL A 194 9.38 -20.48 7.37
N GLY A 195 9.27 -21.54 8.16
CA GLY A 195 9.12 -21.51 9.63
C GLY A 195 10.17 -20.73 10.45
N LEU A 196 11.26 -20.25 9.83
CA LEU A 196 12.24 -19.35 10.46
C LEU A 196 11.69 -17.93 10.75
N ASN A 197 10.57 -17.52 10.14
CA ASN A 197 10.10 -16.12 10.21
C ASN A 197 9.10 -15.79 11.32
N ILE A 198 8.46 -16.78 11.95
CA ILE A 198 7.50 -16.50 13.04
C ILE A 198 8.23 -15.90 14.25
N LEU A 199 9.41 -16.44 14.58
CA LEU A 199 10.21 -15.93 15.68
C LEU A 199 10.73 -14.50 15.39
N ALA A 200 11.14 -14.22 14.15
CA ALA A 200 11.52 -12.87 13.72
C ALA A 200 10.34 -11.89 13.85
N LEU A 201 9.13 -12.32 13.48
CA LEU A 201 7.93 -11.51 13.64
C LEU A 201 7.60 -11.22 15.11
N ILE A 202 7.73 -12.20 16.00
CA ILE A 202 7.54 -12.01 17.45
C ILE A 202 8.57 -11.04 18.01
N LYS A 203 9.85 -11.20 17.62
CA LYS A 203 10.94 -10.29 18.04
C LYS A 203 10.70 -8.87 17.54
N ALA A 204 10.29 -8.70 16.28
CA ALA A 204 10.00 -7.40 15.68
C ALA A 204 8.76 -6.75 16.30
N ARG A 205 7.72 -7.53 16.59
CA ARG A 205 6.55 -7.06 17.34
C ARG A 205 6.93 -6.57 18.73
N GLY A 206 7.75 -7.33 19.46
CA GLY A 206 8.25 -6.88 20.76
C GLY A 206 9.09 -5.61 20.67
N ALA A 207 9.92 -5.46 19.63
CA ALA A 207 10.68 -4.22 19.39
C ALA A 207 9.76 -3.04 19.02
N ALA A 208 8.66 -3.28 18.31
CA ALA A 208 7.65 -2.28 18.01
C ALA A 208 6.89 -1.82 19.27
N GLU A 209 6.67 -2.73 20.24
CA GLU A 209 6.14 -2.40 21.56
C GLU A 209 7.12 -1.53 22.37
N ASP A 210 8.40 -1.92 22.45
CA ASP A 210 9.45 -1.09 23.07
C ASP A 210 9.55 0.30 22.42
N LEU A 211 9.41 0.35 21.10
CA LEU A 211 9.51 1.61 20.36
C LEU A 211 8.43 2.60 20.79
N ARG A 212 7.24 2.13 21.15
CA ARG A 212 6.14 2.99 21.65
C ARG A 212 6.43 3.58 23.02
N GLU A 213 7.33 3.00 23.81
CA GLU A 213 7.74 3.55 25.11
C GLU A 213 8.72 4.73 24.95
N SER A 214 9.38 4.86 23.80
CA SER A 214 10.33 5.93 23.51
C SER A 214 9.71 6.99 22.59
N GLU A 215 9.45 8.20 23.12
CA GLU A 215 8.93 9.32 22.32
C GLU A 215 9.83 9.68 21.13
N TYR A 216 11.16 9.58 21.33
CA TYR A 216 12.15 9.86 20.29
C TYR A 216 12.00 8.93 19.07
N LEU A 217 11.84 7.62 19.31
CA LEU A 217 11.68 6.64 18.25
C LEU A 217 10.25 6.57 17.72
N TRP A 218 9.25 6.70 18.60
CA TRP A 218 7.82 6.70 18.23
C TRP A 218 7.45 7.83 17.28
N SER A 219 8.10 8.99 17.42
CA SER A 219 7.92 10.12 16.50
C SER A 219 8.56 9.90 15.12
N ARG A 220 9.47 8.92 14.97
CA ARG A 220 10.27 8.69 13.75
C ARG A 220 9.90 7.43 12.99
N PHE A 221 9.46 6.37 13.66
CA PHE A 221 9.26 5.06 13.04
C PHE A 221 7.86 4.50 13.27
N GLN A 222 7.34 3.82 12.26
CA GLN A 222 6.12 3.02 12.33
C GLN A 222 6.42 1.62 11.81
N PHE A 223 6.21 0.60 12.63
CA PHE A 223 6.36 -0.79 12.19
C PHE A 223 5.20 -1.23 11.31
N ALA A 224 5.47 -2.12 10.36
CA ALA A 224 4.47 -2.84 9.59
C ALA A 224 5.04 -4.17 9.10
N TRP A 225 4.18 -5.17 8.91
CA TRP A 225 4.58 -6.49 8.41
C TRP A 225 4.02 -6.76 7.03
N MET A 226 4.77 -7.47 6.17
CA MET A 226 4.38 -7.84 4.82
C MET A 226 4.24 -9.34 4.71
N ASP A 227 3.23 -9.77 3.96
CA ASP A 227 3.01 -11.16 3.60
C ASP A 227 3.72 -11.46 2.28
N GLY A 228 4.83 -12.19 2.36
CA GLY A 228 5.68 -12.50 1.23
C GLY A 228 6.65 -11.37 0.85
N PRO A 229 7.64 -11.68 -0.01
CA PRO A 229 8.71 -10.76 -0.36
C PRO A 229 8.35 -9.80 -1.51
N ASP A 230 7.25 -10.02 -2.24
CA ASP A 230 7.01 -9.37 -3.54
C ASP A 230 7.12 -7.85 -3.52
N VAL A 231 6.41 -7.20 -2.59
CA VAL A 231 6.41 -5.74 -2.45
C VAL A 231 7.81 -5.24 -2.09
N ALA A 232 8.49 -5.97 -1.22
CA ALA A 232 9.78 -5.59 -0.71
C ALA A 232 10.89 -5.80 -1.77
N THR A 233 10.84 -6.89 -2.54
CA THR A 233 11.69 -7.15 -3.71
C THR A 233 11.53 -6.05 -4.77
N SER A 234 10.30 -5.56 -4.97
CA SER A 234 10.04 -4.41 -5.85
C SER A 234 10.64 -3.10 -5.32
N ILE A 235 10.63 -2.88 -4.00
CA ILE A 235 11.28 -1.71 -3.36
C ILE A 235 12.80 -1.74 -3.58
N VAL A 236 13.43 -2.89 -3.32
CA VAL A 236 14.89 -3.08 -3.40
C VAL A 236 15.38 -3.26 -4.85
N MET A 237 14.47 -3.59 -5.79
CA MET A 237 14.79 -3.93 -7.19
C MET A 237 15.82 -5.06 -7.28
N GLY A 238 15.60 -6.12 -6.51
CA GLY A 238 16.50 -7.27 -6.41
C GLY A 238 15.96 -8.34 -5.47
N ASN A 239 16.54 -9.54 -5.55
CA ASN A 239 16.18 -10.62 -4.64
C ASN A 239 16.71 -10.29 -3.24
N MET A 240 15.80 -10.15 -2.27
CA MET A 240 16.18 -10.07 -0.87
C MET A 240 16.52 -11.48 -0.38
N GLU A 241 17.81 -11.78 -0.32
CA GLU A 241 18.30 -12.96 0.38
C GLU A 241 18.13 -12.73 1.89
N LEU A 242 17.02 -13.24 2.44
CA LEU A 242 16.70 -13.79 3.78
C LEU A 242 17.41 -13.29 5.07
N HIS A 243 18.22 -12.24 5.04
CA HIS A 243 18.80 -11.63 6.23
C HIS A 243 17.72 -10.79 6.92
N LEU A 244 16.96 -11.46 7.80
CA LEU A 244 15.82 -10.97 8.61
C LEU A 244 14.63 -10.32 7.91
N GLY A 245 14.70 -10.08 6.60
CA GLY A 245 13.59 -9.50 5.86
C GLY A 245 13.11 -8.19 6.48
N MET A 246 13.98 -7.38 7.08
CA MET A 246 13.58 -6.10 7.67
C MET A 246 14.28 -4.94 6.97
N LEU A 247 13.51 -3.93 6.60
CA LEU A 247 14.03 -2.70 6.01
C LEU A 247 13.27 -1.50 6.54
N VAL A 248 13.92 -0.34 6.59
CA VAL A 248 13.26 0.94 6.88
C VAL A 248 13.06 1.67 5.56
N LEU A 249 11.82 2.05 5.25
CA LEU A 249 11.46 2.75 4.02
C LEU A 249 11.07 4.19 4.32
N ASN A 250 11.70 5.12 3.61
CA ASN A 250 11.19 6.47 3.42
C ASN A 250 10.33 6.50 2.15
N TYR A 251 9.01 6.43 2.31
CA TYR A 251 8.08 6.43 1.17
C TYR A 251 8.15 7.72 0.34
N SER A 252 8.45 8.86 0.99
CA SER A 252 8.54 10.16 0.34
C SER A 252 9.78 10.31 -0.52
N THR A 253 10.91 9.69 -0.18
CA THR A 253 12.13 9.76 -0.99
C THR A 253 12.39 8.49 -1.80
N TYR A 254 11.66 7.40 -1.54
CA TYR A 254 11.95 6.04 -2.00
C TYR A 254 13.32 5.52 -1.58
N GLU A 255 13.91 6.12 -0.53
CA GLU A 255 15.12 5.63 0.09
C GLU A 255 14.76 4.52 1.08
N TYR A 256 15.63 3.51 1.17
CA TYR A 256 15.49 2.45 2.14
C TYR A 256 16.83 2.15 2.81
N TYR A 257 16.74 1.64 4.04
CA TYR A 257 17.87 1.28 4.88
C TYR A 257 17.72 -0.18 5.27
N LEU A 258 18.78 -0.96 5.07
CA LEU A 258 18.81 -2.37 5.39
C LEU A 258 19.45 -2.57 6.76
N ASN A 259 19.02 -3.62 7.45
CA ASN A 259 19.73 -4.11 8.62
C ASN A 259 20.76 -5.14 8.15
N ASP A 260 22.04 -4.86 8.38
CA ASP A 260 23.14 -5.75 8.00
C ASP A 260 23.42 -6.83 9.09
N ASP A 261 22.68 -6.81 10.20
CA ASP A 261 22.80 -7.83 11.25
C ASP A 261 22.40 -9.24 10.72
N GLU A 262 23.15 -10.26 11.14
CA GLU A 262 22.83 -11.65 10.82
C GLU A 262 21.48 -12.10 11.44
N PRO A 263 20.67 -12.92 10.71
CA PRO A 263 19.40 -13.52 11.16
C PRO A 263 19.36 -13.97 12.61
N GLU A 264 20.40 -14.70 13.02
CA GLU A 264 20.48 -15.39 14.29
C GLU A 264 20.82 -14.44 15.44
N LYS A 265 21.50 -13.32 15.15
CA LYS A 265 21.95 -12.34 16.14
C LYS A 265 20.91 -11.28 16.45
N VAL A 266 19.87 -11.15 15.63
CA VAL A 266 18.86 -10.13 15.88
C VAL A 266 17.96 -10.50 17.05
N THR A 267 17.95 -9.58 18.00
CA THR A 267 17.15 -9.61 19.22
C THR A 267 16.29 -8.35 19.28
N ARG A 268 15.22 -8.38 20.10
CA ARG A 268 14.37 -7.20 20.39
C ARG A 268 15.21 -5.94 20.67
N LYS A 269 16.26 -6.07 21.50
CA LYS A 269 17.18 -4.98 21.83
C LYS A 269 18.07 -4.53 20.67
N SER A 270 18.58 -5.45 19.84
CA SER A 270 19.42 -5.05 18.70
C SER A 270 18.59 -4.29 17.65
N ILE A 271 17.32 -4.66 17.43
CA ILE A 271 16.40 -3.90 16.55
C ILE A 271 16.26 -2.45 17.05
N VAL A 272 15.94 -2.25 18.33
CA VAL A 272 15.77 -0.91 18.91
C VAL A 272 17.09 -0.12 18.87
N SER A 273 18.23 -0.76 19.15
CA SER A 273 19.56 -0.13 19.05
C SER A 273 19.87 0.31 17.62
N TRP A 274 19.61 -0.56 16.63
CA TRP A 274 19.77 -0.25 15.22
C TRP A 274 18.91 0.93 14.79
N LEU A 275 17.63 0.96 15.19
CA LEU A 275 16.73 2.08 14.87
C LEU A 275 17.18 3.40 15.50
N ASN A 276 17.71 3.39 16.73
CA ASN A 276 18.31 4.57 17.34
C ASN A 276 19.52 5.08 16.53
N ASN A 277 20.46 4.18 16.21
CA ASN A 277 21.65 4.53 15.42
C ASN A 277 21.27 5.02 14.02
N LEU A 278 20.23 4.44 13.42
CA LEU A 278 19.72 4.85 12.13
C LEU A 278 19.08 6.24 12.19
N ALA A 279 18.25 6.53 13.20
CA ALA A 279 17.67 7.86 13.39
C ALA A 279 18.76 8.93 13.51
N ASP A 280 19.74 8.68 14.37
CA ASP A 280 20.93 9.52 14.55
C ASP A 280 21.70 9.71 13.24
N GLY A 281 21.92 8.62 12.49
CA GLY A 281 22.64 8.64 11.22
C GLY A 281 21.90 9.38 10.12
N ILE A 282 20.57 9.32 10.10
CA ILE A 282 19.73 10.08 9.16
C ILE A 282 19.82 11.57 9.47
N GLU A 283 19.74 11.96 10.73
CA GLU A 283 19.85 13.37 11.16
C GLU A 283 21.24 13.96 10.86
N LYS A 284 22.29 13.16 11.03
CA LYS A 284 23.68 13.56 10.75
C LYS A 284 24.06 13.43 9.27
N GLY A 285 23.19 12.84 8.44
CA GLY A 285 23.47 12.56 7.03
C GLY A 285 24.54 11.49 6.78
N THR A 286 24.83 10.65 7.77
CA THR A 286 25.84 9.58 7.71
C THR A 286 25.25 8.20 7.42
N ALA A 287 23.92 8.05 7.48
CA ALA A 287 23.26 6.79 7.18
C ALA A 287 23.38 6.41 5.70
N SER A 288 23.72 5.15 5.42
CA SER A 288 23.78 4.60 4.07
C SER A 288 22.37 4.38 3.50
N ALA A 289 21.85 5.40 2.81
CA ALA A 289 20.59 5.29 2.09
C ALA A 289 20.76 4.54 0.77
N HIS A 290 19.88 3.56 0.51
CA HIS A 290 19.78 2.88 -0.78
C HIS A 290 18.52 3.34 -1.53
N GLY A 291 18.48 3.13 -2.85
CA GLY A 291 17.33 3.51 -3.67
C GLY A 291 17.25 5.02 -3.93
N GLY A 292 16.07 5.60 -3.73
CA GLY A 292 15.84 7.03 -3.91
C GLY A 292 15.23 7.45 -5.25
N ARG A 293 15.25 8.76 -5.53
CA ARG A 293 14.63 9.40 -6.71
C ARG A 293 15.63 9.83 -7.80
N SER A 294 16.89 9.45 -7.68
CA SER A 294 17.93 9.85 -8.63
C SER A 294 17.67 9.27 -10.03
N LEU A 295 18.14 9.97 -11.07
CA LEU A 295 17.93 9.55 -12.46
C LEU A 295 18.49 8.14 -12.76
N PRO A 296 19.69 7.74 -12.28
CA PRO A 296 20.18 6.38 -12.45
C PRO A 296 19.26 5.32 -11.80
N VAL A 297 18.72 5.62 -10.61
CA VAL A 297 17.81 4.72 -9.88
C VAL A 297 16.47 4.58 -10.61
N ARG A 298 15.94 5.66 -11.19
CA ARG A 298 14.73 5.61 -12.00
C ARG A 298 14.92 4.75 -13.25
N ILE A 299 16.03 4.89 -13.95
CA ILE A 299 16.36 4.05 -15.11
C ILE A 299 16.44 2.58 -14.69
N ARG A 300 17.16 2.28 -13.60
CA ARG A 300 17.24 0.92 -13.05
C ARG A 300 15.86 0.35 -12.72
N ARG A 301 14.98 1.14 -12.11
CA ARG A 301 13.60 0.74 -11.78
C ARG A 301 12.80 0.38 -13.03
N ILE A 302 12.87 1.21 -14.08
CA ILE A 302 12.19 0.92 -15.35
C ILE A 302 12.65 -0.41 -15.92
N PHE A 303 13.96 -0.66 -15.98
CA PHE A 303 14.47 -1.95 -16.48
C PHE A 303 14.03 -3.12 -15.61
N TYR A 304 14.06 -2.96 -14.29
CA TYR A 304 13.60 -4.00 -13.35
C TYR A 304 12.10 -4.30 -13.55
N GLU A 305 11.25 -3.29 -13.64
CA GLU A 305 9.80 -3.46 -13.84
C GLU A 305 9.48 -4.07 -15.21
N VAL A 306 10.18 -3.66 -16.27
CA VAL A 306 10.02 -4.29 -17.60
C VAL A 306 10.43 -5.76 -17.52
N TYR A 307 11.58 -6.07 -16.94
CA TYR A 307 12.06 -7.43 -16.81
C TYR A 307 11.14 -8.31 -15.96
N SER A 308 10.70 -7.84 -14.79
CA SER A 308 9.84 -8.61 -13.89
C SER A 308 8.46 -8.85 -14.50
N ASN A 309 7.88 -7.85 -15.17
CA ASN A 309 6.60 -8.00 -15.85
C ASN A 309 6.70 -8.97 -17.03
N VAL A 310 7.73 -8.85 -17.88
CA VAL A 310 7.92 -9.75 -19.02
C VAL A 310 8.13 -11.19 -18.55
N THR A 311 9.00 -11.41 -17.55
CA THR A 311 9.23 -12.75 -17.00
C THR A 311 7.96 -13.33 -16.38
N GLN A 312 7.16 -12.53 -15.67
CA GLN A 312 5.87 -12.95 -15.12
C GLN A 312 4.84 -13.29 -16.23
N MET A 313 4.81 -12.53 -17.32
CA MET A 313 3.96 -12.85 -18.48
C MET A 313 4.31 -14.22 -19.06
N PHE A 314 5.60 -14.48 -19.31
CA PHE A 314 6.08 -15.77 -19.81
C PHE A 314 5.82 -16.92 -18.83
N ALA A 315 5.95 -16.68 -17.52
CA ALA A 315 5.62 -17.67 -16.51
C ALA A 315 4.12 -18.00 -16.47
N THR A 316 3.25 -17.01 -16.72
CA THR A 316 1.79 -17.17 -16.62
C THR A 316 1.17 -17.73 -17.90
N GLN A 317 1.58 -17.24 -19.07
CA GLN A 317 1.02 -17.60 -20.38
C GLN A 317 2.10 -17.66 -21.47
N PRO A 318 2.96 -18.68 -21.46
CA PRO A 318 4.15 -18.73 -22.33
C PRO A 318 3.80 -18.62 -23.82
N LEU A 319 2.74 -19.30 -24.28
CA LEU A 319 2.35 -19.28 -25.69
C LEU A 319 1.89 -17.90 -26.16
N LEU A 320 1.00 -17.26 -25.41
CA LEU A 320 0.49 -15.92 -25.76
C LEU A 320 1.62 -14.87 -25.68
N SER A 321 2.46 -14.93 -24.64
CA SER A 321 3.62 -14.04 -24.51
C SER A 321 4.61 -14.23 -25.65
N SER A 322 4.88 -15.46 -26.07
CA SER A 322 5.76 -15.74 -27.21
C SER A 322 5.23 -15.12 -28.50
N VAL A 323 3.92 -15.19 -28.76
CA VAL A 323 3.32 -14.54 -29.94
C VAL A 323 3.36 -13.01 -29.82
N LEU A 324 2.98 -12.47 -28.66
CA LEU A 324 2.92 -11.03 -28.41
C LEU A 324 4.27 -10.34 -28.60
N PHE A 325 5.36 -10.95 -28.13
CA PHE A 325 6.71 -10.39 -28.27
C PHE A 325 7.41 -10.85 -29.56
N GLY A 326 7.23 -12.12 -29.94
CA GLY A 326 7.91 -12.73 -31.08
C GLY A 326 7.50 -12.14 -32.43
N MET A 327 6.21 -11.87 -32.64
CA MET A 327 5.74 -11.29 -33.91
C MET A 327 6.32 -9.89 -34.16
N PRO A 328 6.20 -8.91 -33.25
CA PRO A 328 6.81 -7.59 -33.44
C PRO A 328 8.34 -7.66 -33.63
N ILE A 329 9.03 -8.52 -32.88
CA ILE A 329 10.49 -8.69 -33.00
C ILE A 329 10.84 -9.27 -34.38
N ALA A 330 10.09 -10.25 -34.88
CA ALA A 330 10.30 -10.81 -36.21
C ALA A 330 10.06 -9.76 -37.32
N PHE A 331 9.00 -8.95 -37.20
CA PHE A 331 8.74 -7.85 -38.15
C PHE A 331 9.85 -6.80 -38.13
N LEU A 332 10.31 -6.40 -36.93
CA LEU A 332 11.43 -5.45 -36.82
C LEU A 332 12.72 -6.03 -37.40
N SER A 333 13.00 -7.32 -37.18
CA SER A 333 14.15 -8.00 -37.78
C SER A 333 14.11 -7.93 -39.30
N ILE A 334 12.96 -8.20 -39.92
CA ILE A 334 12.77 -8.11 -41.37
C ILE A 334 12.99 -6.68 -41.86
N ILE A 335 12.48 -5.67 -41.13
CA ILE A 335 12.68 -4.25 -41.47
C ILE A 335 14.17 -3.89 -41.43
N PHE A 336 14.88 -4.27 -40.36
CA PHE A 336 16.32 -3.99 -40.24
C PHE A 336 17.14 -4.71 -41.31
N GLU A 337 16.83 -5.96 -41.64
CA GLU A 337 17.48 -6.66 -42.76
C GLU A 337 17.23 -5.96 -44.09
N SER A 338 15.98 -5.54 -44.36
CA SER A 338 15.65 -4.83 -45.60
C SER A 338 16.38 -3.48 -45.72
N LEU A 339 16.47 -2.70 -44.63
CA LEU A 339 17.22 -1.45 -44.58
C LEU A 339 18.73 -1.67 -44.75
N ALA A 340 19.28 -2.72 -44.14
CA ALA A 340 20.69 -3.08 -44.28
C ALA A 340 21.02 -3.50 -45.72
N VAL A 341 20.15 -4.28 -46.37
CA VAL A 341 20.29 -4.68 -47.78
C VAL A 341 20.19 -3.48 -48.72
N GLN A 342 19.28 -2.53 -48.45
CA GLN A 342 19.18 -1.31 -49.24
C GLN A 342 20.44 -0.43 -49.11
N CYS A 343 21.03 -0.40 -47.90
CA CYS A 343 22.27 0.32 -47.65
C CYS A 343 23.48 -0.34 -48.33
N SER A 344 23.55 -1.68 -48.40
CA SER A 344 24.65 -2.39 -49.06
C SER A 344 24.60 -2.31 -50.59
N LEU A 345 23.40 -2.42 -51.18
CA LEU A 345 23.18 -2.23 -52.63
C LEU A 345 23.58 -0.83 -53.08
N SER A 346 23.26 0.20 -52.29
CA SER A 346 23.66 1.58 -52.55
C SER A 346 25.20 1.75 -52.55
N PHE A 347 25.90 1.01 -51.67
CA PHE A 347 27.35 1.01 -51.58
C PHE A 347 28.03 0.34 -52.79
N GLU A 348 27.46 -0.75 -53.32
CA GLU A 348 27.97 -1.44 -54.51
C GLU A 348 27.78 -0.64 -55.80
N THR A 349 26.67 0.09 -55.95
CA THR A 349 26.46 1.01 -57.08
C THR A 349 27.48 2.15 -57.08
N VAL A 350 27.77 2.76 -55.92
CA VAL A 350 28.80 3.81 -55.82
C VAL A 350 30.20 3.28 -56.14
N ARG A 351 30.50 2.02 -55.80
CA ARG A 351 31.80 1.40 -56.07
C ARG A 351 32.02 1.05 -57.55
N ARG A 352 30.94 0.78 -58.31
CA ARG A 352 31.02 0.51 -59.76
C ARG A 352 31.24 1.76 -60.60
N ASP A 353 30.80 2.94 -60.15
CA ASP A 353 30.82 4.18 -60.93
C ASP A 353 32.10 5.05 -60.74
N GLY A 354 33.15 4.51 -60.11
CA GLY A 354 34.53 4.95 -60.35
C GLY A 354 34.87 6.44 -60.17
N THR A 355 34.12 7.19 -59.35
CA THR A 355 34.43 8.60 -59.08
C THR A 355 34.55 8.85 -57.57
N HIS A 356 35.77 9.16 -57.14
CA HIS A 356 36.11 9.52 -55.77
C HIS A 356 35.41 10.84 -55.38
N GLN A 357 34.26 10.75 -54.69
CA GLN A 357 33.82 11.65 -53.60
C GLN A 357 32.42 11.24 -53.11
N GLY A 358 32.35 10.23 -52.24
CA GLY A 358 31.10 9.83 -51.59
C GLY A 358 30.85 10.60 -50.30
N ARG A 359 29.99 11.62 -50.33
CA ARG A 359 29.35 12.18 -49.12
C ARG A 359 28.36 11.14 -48.58
N LEU A 360 28.41 10.86 -47.27
CA LEU A 360 27.41 10.04 -46.59
C LEU A 360 26.02 10.65 -46.78
N VAL A 361 25.12 9.90 -47.43
CA VAL A 361 23.68 10.14 -47.38
C VAL A 361 23.02 8.84 -46.95
N CYS A 362 23.07 8.57 -45.64
CA CYS A 362 22.01 7.80 -44.99
C CYS A 362 21.09 8.86 -44.37
N ALA A 363 19.90 9.03 -44.94
CA ALA A 363 18.85 9.87 -44.37
C ALA A 363 18.13 9.12 -43.25
#